data_AF-A0A1A9VGN8-F1
#
_entry.id   AF-A0A1A9VGN8-F1
#
_cell.length_a   1.000
_cell.length_b   1.000
_cell.length_c   1.000
_cell.angle_alpha   90.00
_cell.angle_beta   90.00
_cell.angle_gamma   90.00
#
_symmetry.space_group_name_H-M   'P 1'
#
loop_
_entity.id
_entity.type
_entity.pdbx_description
1 polymer ?
#
loop_
_entity_poly.entity_id
_entity_poly.type
_entity_poly.pdbx_seq_one_letter_code
_entity_poly.pdbx_strand_id
1 'polypeptide(L)'
;MFDVIVAQLQVAEVEVAQLQVTELEVADMEVVQIQVAQLQMADMEVVQIQVAQLQVAEVEVAQLQVTELEVADMEVVQIQVAQLQMADMEVVQIQVAQLQMAEMEVVQVHQVAQLHLAEMKLAEMQVAQLQVAQLAQLEVA
;
A
#
# COMPACT_ATOMS: atom_id res chain seq x y z
N MET A 1 -5.44 -17.49 12.54
CA MET A 1 -6.10 -16.24 12.94
C MET A 1 -5.37 -15.79 14.19
N PHE A 2 -4.47 -14.84 14.02
CA PHE A 2 -3.62 -14.33 15.09
C PHE A 2 -3.60 -12.81 14.97
N ASP A 3 -3.62 -12.16 16.12
CA ASP A 3 -3.44 -10.72 16.24
C ASP A 3 -1.97 -10.48 16.56
N VAL A 4 -1.34 -9.54 15.87
CA VAL A 4 0.10 -9.33 15.92
C VAL A 4 0.37 -7.86 16.17
N ILE A 5 1.13 -7.58 17.23
CA ILE A 5 1.60 -6.23 17.54
C ILE A 5 3.12 -6.21 17.43
N VAL A 6 3.64 -5.32 16.59
CA VAL A 6 5.07 -5.15 16.33
C VAL A 6 5.45 -3.70 16.59
N ALA A 7 6.30 -3.48 17.59
CA ALA A 7 6.80 -2.14 17.88
C ALA A 7 7.79 -1.68 16.80
N GLN A 8 8.78 -2.52 16.48
CA GLN A 8 9.80 -2.21 15.48
C GLN A 8 10.21 -3.47 14.73
N LEU A 9 10.31 -3.37 13.41
CA LEU A 9 10.80 -4.44 12.55
C LEU A 9 11.78 -3.88 11.53
N GLN A 10 12.99 -4.43 11.53
CA GLN A 10 14.00 -4.16 10.51
C GLN A 10 14.39 -5.47 9.84
N VAL A 11 14.19 -5.57 8.53
CA VAL A 11 14.45 -6.79 7.77
C VAL A 11 15.07 -6.45 6.43
N ALA A 12 16.02 -7.26 5.98
CA ALA A 12 16.56 -7.12 4.63
C ALA A 12 15.57 -7.66 3.60
N GLU A 13 15.02 -8.85 3.84
CA GLU A 13 14.18 -9.54 2.87
C GLU A 13 13.08 -10.31 3.59
N VAL A 14 11.86 -10.20 3.06
CA VAL A 14 10.69 -10.94 3.51
C VAL A 14 10.06 -11.60 2.30
N GLU A 15 10.01 -12.93 2.28
CA GLU A 15 9.31 -13.71 1.27
C GLU A 15 8.15 -14.48 1.92
N VAL A 16 6.94 -14.23 1.45
CA VAL A 16 5.72 -14.80 2.00
C VAL A 16 4.86 -15.36 0.87
N ALA A 17 4.63 -16.67 0.89
CA ALA A 17 3.72 -17.29 -0.07
C ALA A 17 2.27 -16.90 0.22
N GLN A 18 1.83 -17.07 1.47
CA GLN A 18 0.47 -16.75 1.91
C GLN A 18 0.51 -16.27 3.36
N LEU A 19 -0.15 -15.15 3.62
CA LEU A 19 -0.31 -14.64 4.97
C LEU A 19 -1.76 -14.21 5.18
N GLN A 20 -2.37 -14.73 6.24
CA GLN A 20 -3.72 -14.39 6.67
C GLN A 20 -3.67 -13.88 8.10
N VAL A 21 -4.02 -12.61 8.30
CA VAL A 21 -3.99 -11.93 9.59
C VAL A 21 -5.35 -11.31 9.85
N THR A 22 -5.78 -11.31 11.12
CA THR A 22 -7.01 -10.61 11.49
C THR A 22 -6.68 -9.19 11.86
N GLU A 23 -5.73 -9.00 12.76
CA GLU A 23 -5.29 -7.70 13.21
C GLU A 23 -3.76 -7.62 13.20
N LEU A 24 -3.22 -6.60 12.55
CA LEU A 24 -1.79 -6.31 12.52
C LEU A 24 -1.57 -4.85 12.89
N GLU A 25 -0.92 -4.61 14.02
CA GLU A 25 -0.46 -3.29 14.44
C GLU A 25 1.06 -3.22 14.30
N VAL A 26 1.55 -2.22 13.56
CA VAL A 26 2.98 -1.98 13.38
C VAL A 26 3.28 -0.51 13.66
N ALA A 27 4.14 -0.24 14.62
CA ALA A 27 4.62 1.14 14.83
C ALA A 27 5.67 1.49 13.76
N ASP A 28 6.83 0.82 13.74
CA ASP A 28 7.86 1.11 12.74
C ASP A 28 8.26 -0.15 11.96
N MET A 29 8.23 -0.07 10.62
CA MET A 29 8.76 -1.12 9.74
C MET A 29 9.71 -0.55 8.69
N GLU A 30 10.92 -1.11 8.62
CA GLU A 30 11.91 -0.80 7.60
C GLU A 30 12.31 -2.10 6.88
N VAL A 31 12.03 -2.18 5.58
CA VAL A 31 12.34 -3.35 4.78
C VAL A 31 12.99 -2.97 3.45
N VAL A 32 14.07 -3.68 3.09
CA VAL A 32 14.68 -3.47 1.77
C VAL A 32 13.83 -4.13 0.68
N GLN A 33 13.44 -5.39 0.86
CA GLN A 33 12.64 -6.11 -0.12
C GLN A 33 11.53 -6.94 0.52
N ILE A 34 10.32 -6.79 0.00
CA ILE A 34 9.16 -7.62 0.35
C ILE A 34 8.63 -8.28 -0.93
N GLN A 35 8.47 -9.60 -0.87
CA GLN A 35 7.77 -10.39 -1.88
C GLN A 35 6.62 -11.15 -1.23
N VAL A 36 5.39 -10.86 -1.66
CA VAL A 36 4.20 -11.56 -1.17
C VAL A 36 3.41 -12.10 -2.35
N ALA A 37 3.09 -13.39 -2.34
CA ALA A 37 2.17 -13.93 -3.35
C ALA A 37 0.73 -13.62 -2.97
N GLN A 38 0.30 -13.89 -1.73
CA GLN A 38 -1.06 -13.57 -1.27
C GLN A 38 -1.07 -13.02 0.15
N LEU A 39 -1.71 -11.86 0.32
CA LEU A 39 -1.95 -11.22 1.62
C LEU A 39 -3.44 -11.02 1.82
N GLN A 40 -3.98 -11.57 2.92
CA GLN A 40 -5.35 -11.32 3.35
C GLN A 40 -5.34 -10.73 4.76
N MET A 41 -5.89 -9.54 4.93
CA MET A 41 -6.01 -8.89 6.22
C MET A 41 -7.42 -8.35 6.45
N ALA A 42 -7.93 -8.50 7.67
CA ALA A 42 -9.14 -7.78 8.05
C ALA A 42 -8.76 -6.33 8.37
N ASP A 43 -7.95 -6.14 9.41
CA ASP A 43 -7.57 -4.82 9.90
C ASP A 43 -6.04 -4.70 10.01
N MET A 44 -5.49 -3.62 9.46
CA MET A 44 -4.06 -3.30 9.56
C MET A 44 -3.88 -1.83 9.92
N GLU A 45 -3.14 -1.56 11.00
CA GLU A 45 -2.73 -0.22 11.40
C GLU A 45 -1.19 -0.13 11.35
N VAL A 46 -0.70 0.85 10.60
CA VAL A 46 0.73 1.13 10.48
C VAL A 46 1.00 2.59 10.78
N VAL A 47 1.89 2.87 11.71
CA VAL A 47 2.33 4.24 11.97
C VAL A 47 3.35 4.65 10.91
N GLN A 48 4.45 3.93 10.77
CA GLN A 48 5.49 4.25 9.79
C GLN A 48 5.97 2.99 9.07
N ILE A 49 6.03 3.05 7.74
CA ILE A 49 6.62 2.01 6.91
C ILE A 49 7.50 2.61 5.81
N GLN A 50 8.71 2.08 5.73
CA GLN A 50 9.68 2.38 4.68
C GLN A 50 10.03 1.09 3.94
N VAL A 51 9.75 1.06 2.64
CA VAL A 51 10.06 -0.09 1.79
C VAL A 51 10.81 0.35 0.54
N ALA A 52 11.99 -0.21 0.30
CA ALA A 52 12.70 0.08 -0.94
C ALA A 52 12.04 -0.64 -2.13
N GLN A 53 11.70 -1.92 -2.00
CA GLN A 53 11.06 -2.71 -3.05
C GLN A 53 9.92 -3.57 -2.51
N LEU A 54 8.71 -3.35 -3.04
CA LEU A 54 7.53 -4.13 -2.72
C LEU A 54 6.98 -4.80 -3.98
N GLN A 55 6.92 -6.13 -3.97
CA GLN A 55 6.27 -6.92 -5.01
C GLN A 55 5.15 -7.75 -4.40
N VAL A 56 3.92 -7.54 -4.88
CA VAL A 56 2.78 -8.32 -4.41
C VAL A 56 1.95 -8.84 -5.58
N ALA A 57 1.58 -10.12 -5.57
CA ALA A 57 0.66 -10.63 -6.58
C ALA A 57 -0.80 -10.30 -6.20
N GLU A 58 -1.23 -10.61 -4.98
CA GLU A 58 -2.61 -10.38 -4.55
C GLU A 58 -2.67 -9.83 -3.11
N VAL A 59 -3.40 -8.72 -2.95
CA VAL A 59 -3.73 -8.11 -1.65
C VAL A 59 -5.23 -7.96 -1.52
N GLU A 60 -5.77 -8.47 -0.42
CA GLU A 60 -7.13 -8.23 0.03
C GLU A 60 -7.11 -7.67 1.46
N VAL A 61 -7.60 -6.45 1.64
CA VAL A 61 -7.67 -5.80 2.96
C VAL A 61 -9.06 -5.21 3.19
N ALA A 62 -9.66 -5.46 4.37
CA ALA A 62 -10.92 -4.79 4.70
C ALA A 62 -10.66 -3.34 5.16
N GLN A 63 -9.76 -3.13 6.12
CA GLN A 63 -9.39 -1.81 6.61
C GLN A 63 -7.87 -1.67 6.68
N LEU A 64 -7.35 -0.64 6.03
CA LEU A 64 -5.94 -0.27 6.06
C LEU A 64 -5.81 1.18 6.51
N GLN A 65 -5.15 1.39 7.64
CA GLN A 65 -4.77 2.71 8.13
C GLN A 65 -3.25 2.84 8.14
N VAL A 66 -2.74 3.84 7.44
CA VAL A 66 -1.30 4.14 7.40
C VAL A 66 -1.08 5.62 7.70
N THR A 67 -0.24 5.92 8.69
CA THR A 67 0.10 7.33 8.98
C THR A 67 1.16 7.82 8.01
N GLU A 68 2.30 7.12 7.89
CA GLU A 68 3.38 7.48 6.99
C GLU A 68 3.80 6.27 6.13
N LEU A 69 3.70 6.42 4.80
CA LEU A 69 4.15 5.43 3.82
C LEU A 69 5.23 6.04 2.92
N GLU A 70 6.41 5.44 2.94
CA GLU A 70 7.48 5.72 1.98
C GLU A 70 7.83 4.45 1.20
N VAL A 71 7.65 4.50 -0.12
CA VAL A 71 8.02 3.38 -1.00
C VAL A 71 8.85 3.88 -2.17
N ALA A 72 10.00 3.26 -2.45
CA ALA A 72 10.74 3.61 -3.65
C ALA A 72 10.10 2.95 -4.89
N ASP A 73 10.02 1.62 -4.92
CA ASP A 73 9.43 0.89 -6.04
C ASP A 73 8.34 -0.10 -5.55
N MET A 74 7.13 0.05 -6.09
CA MET A 74 5.98 -0.82 -5.82
C MET A 74 5.44 -1.43 -7.11
N GLU A 75 5.34 -2.76 -7.15
CA GLU A 75 4.68 -3.51 -8.22
C GLU A 75 3.61 -4.42 -7.62
N VAL A 76 2.35 -4.22 -8.03
CA VAL A 76 1.24 -5.06 -7.58
C VAL A 76 0.37 -5.52 -8.74
N VAL A 77 0.06 -6.81 -8.79
CA VAL A 77 -0.84 -7.34 -9.82
C VAL A 77 -2.30 -7.02 -9.47
N GLN A 78 -2.76 -7.34 -8.26
CA GLN A 78 -4.13 -7.10 -7.84
C GLN A 78 -4.22 -6.59 -6.41
N ILE A 79 -4.96 -5.49 -6.23
CA ILE A 79 -5.30 -4.91 -4.93
C ILE A 79 -6.82 -4.79 -4.81
N GLN A 80 -7.36 -5.31 -3.71
CA GLN A 80 -8.71 -5.05 -3.25
C GLN A 80 -8.67 -4.49 -1.83
N VAL A 81 -9.12 -3.26 -1.65
CA VAL A 81 -9.23 -2.64 -0.32
C VAL A 81 -10.63 -2.09 -0.13
N ALA A 82 -11.32 -2.45 0.96
CA ALA A 82 -12.62 -1.86 1.23
C ALA A 82 -12.46 -0.42 1.74
N GLN A 83 -11.59 -0.19 2.72
CA GLN A 83 -11.32 1.14 3.27
C GLN A 83 -9.83 1.39 3.41
N LEU A 84 -9.35 2.46 2.78
CA LEU A 84 -7.98 2.96 2.90
C LEU A 84 -7.99 4.36 3.51
N GLN A 85 -7.27 4.52 4.62
CA GLN A 85 -6.95 5.82 5.20
C GLN A 85 -5.44 6.01 5.22
N MET A 86 -4.98 7.10 4.61
CA MET A 86 -3.56 7.43 4.55
C MET A 86 -3.35 8.90 4.91
N ALA A 87 -2.51 9.18 5.90
CA ALA A 87 -2.20 10.56 6.24
C ALA A 87 -1.15 11.13 5.28
N ASP A 88 0.03 10.50 5.22
CA ASP A 88 1.16 10.96 4.42
C ASP A 88 1.71 9.84 3.51
N MET A 89 1.85 10.16 2.23
CA MET A 89 2.37 9.24 1.21
C MET A 89 3.50 9.88 0.40
N GLU A 90 4.61 9.15 0.30
CA GLU A 90 5.67 9.40 -0.67
C GLU A 90 5.99 8.12 -1.43
N VAL A 91 5.82 8.14 -2.75
CA VAL A 91 6.18 7.00 -3.57
C VAL A 91 6.90 7.41 -4.84
N VAL A 92 8.03 6.78 -5.15
CA VAL A 92 8.79 7.12 -6.36
C VAL A 92 8.16 6.46 -7.59
N GLN A 93 7.97 5.14 -7.57
CA GLN A 93 7.38 4.38 -8.68
C GLN A 93 6.29 3.41 -8.21
N ILE A 94 5.12 3.47 -8.85
CA ILE A 94 4.03 2.51 -8.68
C ILE A 94 3.64 1.93 -10.03
N GLN A 95 3.49 0.60 -10.06
CA GLN A 95 2.83 -0.14 -11.12
C GLN A 95 1.76 -1.03 -10.50
N VAL A 96 0.49 -0.80 -10.88
CA VAL A 96 -0.63 -1.64 -10.46
C VAL A 96 -1.40 -2.09 -11.67
N ALA A 97 -1.60 -3.41 -11.83
CA ALA A 97 -2.41 -3.92 -12.94
C ALA A 97 -3.91 -3.75 -12.65
N GLN A 98 -4.38 -4.13 -11.46
CA GLN A 98 -5.78 -4.00 -11.06
C GLN A 98 -5.92 -3.42 -9.66
N LEU A 99 -6.62 -2.29 -9.57
CA LEU A 99 -6.94 -1.64 -8.30
C LEU A 99 -8.46 -1.55 -8.12
N GLN A 100 -8.97 -2.16 -7.06
CA GLN A 100 -10.35 -1.99 -6.63
C GLN A 100 -10.36 -1.45 -5.20
N MET A 101 -10.98 -0.28 -5.04
CA MET A 101 -11.18 0.34 -3.74
C MET A 101 -12.61 0.81 -3.57
N ALA A 102 -13.21 0.58 -2.41
CA ALA A 102 -14.53 1.15 -2.12
C ALA A 102 -14.37 2.58 -1.61
N GLU A 103 -13.60 2.79 -0.54
CA GLU A 103 -13.34 4.10 0.05
C GLU A 103 -11.84 4.35 0.16
N MET A 104 -11.40 5.53 -0.30
CA MET A 104 -10.02 5.99 -0.18
C MET A 104 -9.99 7.43 0.34
N GLU A 105 -9.31 7.65 1.45
CA GLU A 105 -8.97 8.96 1.97
C GLU A 105 -7.45 9.09 2.07
N VAL A 106 -6.90 10.09 1.39
CA VAL A 106 -5.50 10.48 1.51
C VAL A 106 -5.40 11.95 1.88
N VAL A 107 -4.79 12.25 3.02
CA VAL A 107 -4.66 13.63 3.46
C VAL A 107 -3.59 14.35 2.63
N GLN A 108 -2.42 13.75 2.47
CA GLN A 108 -1.30 14.39 1.80
C GLN A 108 -0.44 13.39 1.01
N VAL A 109 -0.21 13.74 -0.25
CA VAL A 109 0.74 13.05 -1.14
C VAL A 109 1.88 14.01 -1.46
N HIS A 110 3.08 13.68 -0.97
CA HIS A 110 4.28 14.50 -1.10
C HIS A 110 4.92 14.39 -2.47
N GLN A 111 5.08 13.16 -2.96
CA GLN A 111 5.68 12.91 -4.26
C GLN A 111 5.15 11.62 -4.86
N VAL A 112 4.79 11.72 -6.13
CA VAL A 112 4.68 10.59 -7.06
C VAL A 112 5.49 10.94 -8.29
N ALA A 113 6.55 10.17 -8.58
CA ALA A 113 7.37 10.42 -9.77
C ALA A 113 6.88 9.61 -10.98
N GLN A 114 6.44 8.36 -10.76
CA GLN A 114 5.85 7.51 -11.81
C GLN A 114 4.70 6.70 -11.25
N LEU A 115 3.57 6.73 -11.95
CA LEU A 115 2.37 5.96 -11.63
C LEU A 115 1.86 5.31 -12.90
N HIS A 116 1.75 3.99 -12.92
CA HIS A 116 1.10 3.22 -13.98
C HIS A 116 -0.02 2.39 -13.38
N LEU A 117 -1.23 2.55 -13.92
CA LEU A 117 -2.42 1.85 -13.48
C LEU A 117 -3.20 1.37 -14.70
N ALA A 118 -3.35 0.05 -14.86
CA ALA A 118 -4.02 -0.50 -16.04
C ALA A 118 -5.56 -0.54 -15.88
N GLU A 119 -6.06 -0.94 -14.70
CA GLU A 119 -7.48 -0.91 -14.39
C GLU A 119 -7.73 -0.35 -12.99
N MET A 120 -8.68 0.58 -12.87
CA MET A 120 -9.07 1.19 -11.59
C MET A 120 -10.58 1.19 -11.41
N LYS A 121 -11.05 0.69 -10.27
CA LYS A 121 -12.43 0.86 -9.80
C LYS A 121 -12.41 1.50 -8.41
N LEU A 122 -13.02 2.67 -8.31
CA LEU A 122 -13.07 3.45 -7.08
C LEU A 122 -14.50 3.96 -6.89
N ALA A 123 -15.11 3.67 -5.74
CA ALA A 123 -16.46 4.17 -5.45
C ALA A 123 -16.40 5.59 -4.85
N GLU A 124 -15.53 5.80 -3.86
CA GLU A 124 -15.33 7.09 -3.21
C GLU A 124 -13.83 7.43 -3.04
N MET A 125 -13.45 8.67 -3.36
CA MET A 125 -12.08 9.16 -3.24
C MET A 125 -12.05 10.56 -2.66
N GLN A 126 -11.22 10.76 -1.64
CA GLN A 126 -10.86 12.07 -1.10
C GLN A 126 -9.35 12.22 -1.04
N VAL A 127 -8.83 13.26 -1.70
CA VAL A 127 -7.41 13.64 -1.62
C VAL A 127 -7.34 15.11 -1.26
N ALA A 128 -6.80 15.46 -0.10
CA ALA A 128 -6.80 16.85 0.36
C ALA A 128 -5.62 17.66 -0.22
N GLN A 129 -4.43 17.05 -0.33
CA GLN A 129 -3.24 17.67 -0.91
C GLN A 129 -2.48 16.68 -1.79
N LEU A 130 -2.10 17.13 -2.99
CA LEU A 130 -1.41 16.31 -3.98
C LEU A 130 -0.29 17.10 -4.66
N GLN A 131 0.96 16.65 -4.51
CA GLN A 131 2.13 17.13 -5.24
C GLN A 131 2.64 16.02 -6.17
N VAL A 132 2.49 16.19 -7.48
CA VAL A 132 2.95 15.23 -8.49
C VAL A 132 4.05 15.87 -9.32
N ALA A 133 5.22 15.22 -9.36
CA ALA A 133 6.35 15.69 -10.15
C ALA A 133 6.19 15.32 -11.63
N GLN A 134 5.64 14.13 -11.94
CA GLN A 134 5.37 13.66 -13.30
C GLN A 134 4.16 12.69 -13.32
N LEU A 135 3.16 12.97 -14.17
CA LEU A 135 2.08 12.02 -14.48
C LEU A 135 2.43 11.30 -15.78
N ALA A 136 2.84 10.03 -15.68
CA ALA A 136 2.83 9.13 -16.84
C ALA A 136 1.42 8.53 -16.95
N GLN A 137 0.78 8.80 -18.10
CA GLN A 137 -0.47 8.23 -18.62
C GLN A 137 -1.37 7.44 -17.64
N LEU A 138 -2.48 8.07 -17.25
CA LEU A 138 -3.67 7.37 -16.80
C LEU A 138 -4.41 6.83 -18.04
N GLU A 139 -4.15 5.59 -18.47
CA GLU A 139 -5.04 4.94 -19.45
C GLU A 139 -6.29 4.45 -18.72
N VAL A 140 -7.30 5.32 -18.63
CA VAL A 140 -8.64 4.91 -18.20
C VAL A 140 -9.29 4.17 -19.37
N ALA A 141 -9.38 2.85 -19.29
CA ALA A 141 -10.24 2.03 -20.15
C ALA A 141 -11.66 1.95 -19.57
#